data_AF-A0A937T2Z5-F1
#
_entry.id   AF-A0A937T2Z5-F1
#
_cell.length_a   1.000
_cell.length_b   1.000
_cell.length_c   1.000
_cell.angle_alpha   90.00
_cell.angle_beta   90.00
_cell.angle_gamma   90.00
#
_symmetry.space_group_name_H-M   'P 1'
#
loop_
_entity.id
_entity.type
_entity.pdbx_description
1 polymer ?
#
loop_
_entity_poly.entity_id
_entity_poly.type
_entity_poly.pdbx_seq_one_letter_code
_entity_poly.pdbx_strand_id
1 'polypeptide(L)'
;MSTSLSLVLPIRNAEHTLTNNLQDVLDVLSDLTERFEVLLVDEGSTDQTTELAHNLARQYPQLRIARRRPGDPPVSALQAGLSQATGDVVLVQNRHARFSPHYVRRMWEMSVDDQGADVPVQGSAG
;
A
#
# COMPACT_ATOMS: atom_id res chain seq x y z
N MET A 1 16.31 4.95 -13.14
CA MET A 1 14.97 5.46 -12.78
C MET A 1 14.70 5.05 -11.35
N SER A 2 14.10 5.90 -10.51
CA SER A 2 13.72 5.45 -9.16
C SER A 2 12.45 4.60 -9.23
N THR A 3 12.54 3.37 -8.72
CA THR A 3 11.40 2.44 -8.60
C THR A 3 10.35 3.06 -7.69
N SER A 4 9.08 3.00 -8.11
CA SER A 4 7.95 3.51 -7.36
C SER A 4 7.23 2.42 -6.57
N LEU A 5 6.60 2.80 -5.45
CA LEU A 5 5.98 1.87 -4.50
C LEU A 5 4.51 2.21 -4.23
N SER A 6 3.62 1.24 -4.39
CA SER A 6 2.26 1.31 -3.84
C SER A 6 2.13 0.39 -2.63
N LEU A 7 1.83 0.93 -1.46
CA LEU A 7 1.46 0.14 -0.29
C LEU A 7 -0.08 0.10 -0.16
N VAL A 8 -0.66 -1.09 -0.25
CA VAL A 8 -2.08 -1.32 0.03
C VAL A 8 -2.25 -1.63 1.52
N LEU A 9 -2.99 -0.78 2.23
CA LEU A 9 -3.20 -0.87 3.67
C LEU A 9 -4.69 -1.06 3.99
N PRO A 10 -5.14 -2.29 4.31
CA PRO A 10 -6.50 -2.52 4.81
C PRO A 10 -6.71 -1.89 6.18
N ILE A 11 -7.86 -1.27 6.39
CA ILE A 11 -8.25 -0.69 7.68
C ILE A 11 -9.70 -1.07 8.04
N ARG A 12 -9.96 -1.24 9.33
CA ARG A 12 -11.29 -1.43 9.90
C ARG A 12 -11.29 -1.04 11.37
N ASN A 13 -12.21 -0.15 11.77
CA ASN A 13 -12.40 0.27 13.15
C ASN A 13 -11.10 0.66 13.88
N ALA A 14 -10.34 1.58 13.28
CA ALA A 14 -9.01 2.00 13.68
C ALA A 14 -8.95 3.49 14.07
N GLU A 15 -10.06 4.13 14.45
CA GLU A 15 -10.10 5.59 14.70
C GLU A 15 -9.07 6.08 15.73
N HIS A 16 -8.67 5.22 16.68
CA HIS A 16 -7.67 5.55 17.71
C HIS A 16 -6.21 5.23 17.32
N THR A 17 -5.99 4.45 16.27
CA THR A 17 -4.65 3.95 15.90
C THR A 17 -4.21 4.36 14.51
N LEU A 18 -5.15 4.72 13.63
CA LEU A 18 -4.91 5.03 12.22
C LEU A 18 -3.85 6.12 12.03
N THR A 19 -3.94 7.23 12.77
CA THR A 19 -3.02 8.36 12.61
C THR A 19 -1.58 7.96 12.90
N ASN A 20 -1.33 7.29 14.02
CA ASN A 20 0.03 6.89 14.41
C ASN A 20 0.57 5.81 13.47
N ASN A 21 -0.25 4.80 13.15
CA ASN A 21 0.15 3.75 12.21
C ASN A 21 0.47 4.32 10.82
N LEU A 22 -0.28 5.33 10.38
CA LEU A 22 -0.02 5.97 9.09
C LEU A 22 1.28 6.78 9.13
N GLN A 23 1.60 7.48 10.22
CA GLN A 23 2.89 8.18 10.34
C GLN A 23 4.07 7.20 10.25
N ASP A 24 4.02 6.10 11.01
CA ASP A 24 5.05 5.04 10.93
C ASP A 24 5.20 4.49 9.51
N VAL A 25 4.09 4.30 8.79
CA VAL A 25 4.08 3.88 7.39
C VAL A 25 4.77 4.92 6.52
N LEU A 26 4.35 6.18 6.57
CA LEU A 26 4.87 7.25 5.72
C LEU A 26 6.37 7.46 5.92
N ASP A 27 6.83 7.45 7.17
CA ASP A 27 8.25 7.59 7.50
C ASP A 27 9.06 6.46 6.87
N VAL A 28 8.64 5.20 7.07
CA VAL A 28 9.32 4.04 6.49
C VAL A 28 9.33 4.06 4.97
N LEU A 29 8.22 4.43 4.32
CA LEU A 29 8.16 4.44 2.86
C LEU A 29 9.02 5.55 2.27
N SER A 30 9.09 6.71 2.92
CA SER A 30 9.92 7.84 2.48
C SER A 30 11.42 7.52 2.53
N ASP A 31 11.85 6.65 3.45
CA ASP A 31 13.22 6.14 3.49
C ASP A 31 13.55 5.13 2.37
N LEU A 32 12.53 4.53 1.74
CA LEU A 32 12.71 3.51 0.71
C LEU A 32 12.75 4.10 -0.69
N THR A 33 11.87 5.07 -0.98
CA THR A 33 11.80 5.74 -2.27
C THR A 33 11.07 7.07 -2.13
N GLU A 34 11.43 8.06 -2.94
CA GLU A 34 10.69 9.34 -3.03
C GLU A 34 9.35 9.19 -3.75
N ARG A 35 9.16 8.09 -4.50
CA ARG A 35 7.98 7.85 -5.33
C ARG A 35 7.11 6.75 -4.71
N PHE A 36 6.29 7.12 -3.74
CA PHE A 36 5.37 6.17 -3.13
C PHE A 36 3.95 6.69 -3.00
N GLU A 37 3.01 5.75 -2.89
CA GLU A 37 1.63 6.00 -2.48
C GLU A 37 1.19 4.97 -1.43
N VAL A 38 0.23 5.37 -0.60
CA VAL A 38 -0.46 4.49 0.34
C VAL A 38 -1.93 4.46 -0.05
N LEU A 39 -2.42 3.27 -0.41
CA LEU A 39 -3.82 3.01 -0.69
C LEU A 39 -4.50 2.45 0.57
N LEU A 40 -5.19 3.31 1.30
CA LEU A 40 -6.04 2.89 2.41
C LEU A 40 -7.32 2.25 1.86
N VAL A 41 -7.58 1.01 2.26
CA VAL A 41 -8.82 0.31 1.90
C VAL A 41 -9.64 0.06 3.14
N ASP A 42 -10.75 0.79 3.28
CA ASP A 42 -11.69 0.59 4.37
C ASP A 42 -12.57 -0.66 4.13
N GLU A 43 -12.41 -1.67 4.98
CA GLU A 43 -13.14 -2.95 4.92
C GLU A 43 -14.46 -2.92 5.73
N GLY A 44 -15.11 -1.75 5.77
CA GLY A 44 -16.43 -1.58 6.38
C GLY A 44 -16.34 -1.19 7.85
N SER A 45 -15.61 -0.13 8.14
CA SER A 45 -15.59 0.51 9.46
C SER A 45 -16.97 1.02 9.84
N THR A 46 -17.29 0.94 11.13
CA THR A 46 -18.56 1.38 11.73
C THR A 46 -18.35 2.52 12.74
N ASP A 47 -17.12 2.98 12.89
CA ASP A 47 -16.69 4.09 13.74
C ASP A 47 -16.20 5.26 12.86
N GLN A 48 -15.46 6.23 13.42
CA GLN A 48 -15.01 7.41 12.68
C GLN A 48 -13.79 7.16 11.77
N THR A 49 -13.35 5.90 11.60
CA THR A 49 -12.16 5.55 10.80
C THR A 49 -12.24 6.09 9.37
N THR A 50 -13.38 5.95 8.71
CA THR A 50 -13.54 6.42 7.32
C THR A 50 -13.39 7.93 7.22
N GLU A 51 -14.00 8.68 8.14
CA GLU A 51 -13.93 10.14 8.16
C GLU A 51 -12.50 10.61 8.48
N LEU A 52 -11.86 9.99 9.47
CA LEU A 52 -10.48 10.25 9.83
C LEU A 52 -9.53 10.00 8.64
N ALA A 53 -9.70 8.89 7.92
CA ALA A 53 -8.92 8.59 6.72
C ALA A 53 -9.06 9.70 5.66
N HIS A 54 -10.28 10.18 5.40
CA HIS A 54 -10.50 11.29 4.45
C HIS A 54 -9.84 12.58 4.91
N ASN A 55 -9.78 12.85 6.22
CA ASN A 55 -9.11 14.01 6.77
C ASN A 55 -7.59 13.91 6.62
N LEU A 56 -7.02 12.72 6.82
CA LEU A 56 -5.60 12.45 6.61
C LEU A 56 -5.21 12.53 5.13
N ALA A 57 -6.06 12.05 4.22
CA ALA A 57 -5.79 12.11 2.77
C ALA A 57 -5.73 13.53 2.20
N ARG A 58 -6.35 14.51 2.89
CA ARG A 58 -6.20 15.93 2.55
C ARG A 58 -4.89 16.54 3.03
N GLN A 59 -4.24 15.91 4.02
CA GLN A 59 -2.99 16.37 4.62
C GLN A 59 -1.76 15.71 3.98
N TYR A 60 -1.90 14.45 3.56
CA TYR A 60 -0.82 13.65 2.99
C TYR A 60 -1.11 13.33 1.52
N PRO A 61 -0.47 14.00 0.56
CA PRO A 61 -0.70 13.78 -0.88
C PRO A 61 -0.40 12.35 -1.35
N GLN A 62 0.47 11.63 -0.65
CA GLN A 62 0.79 10.23 -0.92
C GLN A 62 -0.34 9.28 -0.51
N LEU A 63 -1.29 9.74 0.30
CA LEU A 63 -2.38 8.93 0.83
C LEU A 63 -3.61 9.02 -0.08
N ARG A 64 -4.06 7.87 -0.57
CA ARG A 64 -5.31 7.75 -1.32
C ARG A 64 -6.22 6.75 -0.61
N ILE A 65 -7.52 7.03 -0.68
CA ILE A 65 -8.54 6.13 -0.16
C ILE A 65 -9.13 5.37 -1.32
N ALA A 66 -8.98 4.05 -1.30
CA ALA A 66 -9.66 3.16 -2.22
C ALA A 66 -11.15 3.14 -1.84
N ARG A 67 -11.92 4.06 -2.44
CA ARG A 67 -13.33 4.25 -2.12
C ARG A 67 -14.14 3.02 -2.54
N ARG A 68 -14.80 2.39 -1.58
CA ARG A 68 -16.01 1.59 -1.84
C ARG A 68 -17.20 2.54 -1.90
N ARG A 69 -18.00 2.49 -2.96
CA ARG A 69 -19.26 3.24 -3.02
C ARG A 69 -20.25 2.58 -2.07
N PRO A 70 -21.14 3.36 -1.41
CA PRO A 70 -22.26 2.77 -0.67
C PRO A 70 -23.04 1.82 -1.59
N GLY A 71 -23.21 0.57 -1.16
CA GLY A 71 -23.87 -0.48 -1.93
C GLY A 71 -22.95 -1.39 -2.76
N ASP A 72 -21.65 -1.08 -2.88
CA ASP A 72 -20.71 -1.98 -3.55
C ASP A 72 -20.59 -3.29 -2.74
N PRO A 73 -20.62 -4.47 -3.41
CA PRO A 73 -20.38 -5.73 -2.75
C PRO A 73 -19.02 -5.70 -2.02
N PRO A 74 -18.86 -6.46 -0.92
CA PRO A 74 -17.56 -6.61 -0.28
C PRO A 74 -16.50 -7.06 -1.29
N VAL A 75 -15.53 -6.18 -1.55
CA VAL A 75 -14.34 -6.48 -2.33
C VAL A 75 -13.17 -6.53 -1.35
N SER A 76 -12.26 -7.49 -1.54
CA SER A 76 -11.09 -7.59 -0.67
C SER A 76 -10.19 -6.38 -0.85
N ALA A 77 -9.50 -5.97 0.23
CA ALA A 77 -8.49 -4.91 0.14
C ALA A 77 -7.42 -5.20 -0.93
N LEU A 78 -7.07 -6.47 -1.11
CA LEU A 78 -6.17 -6.92 -2.16
C LEU A 78 -6.68 -6.53 -3.56
N GLN A 79 -7.93 -6.87 -3.89
CA GLN A 79 -8.49 -6.58 -5.22
C GLN A 79 -8.64 -5.08 -5.45
N ALA A 80 -9.17 -4.36 -4.47
CA ALA A 80 -9.33 -2.91 -4.55
C ALA A 80 -7.97 -2.20 -4.71
N GLY A 81 -6.98 -2.60 -3.91
CA GLY A 81 -5.63 -2.06 -3.94
C GLY A 81 -4.92 -2.32 -5.27
N LEU A 82 -4.90 -3.57 -5.74
CA LEU A 82 -4.27 -3.93 -7.02
C LEU A 82 -4.89 -3.20 -8.22
N SER A 83 -6.20 -2.96 -8.22
CA SER A 83 -6.86 -2.23 -9.30
C SER A 83 -6.56 -0.73 -9.35
N GLN A 84 -6.05 -0.16 -8.25
CA GLN A 84 -5.85 1.29 -8.11
C GLN A 84 -4.37 1.70 -7.90
N ALA A 85 -3.51 0.72 -7.64
CA ALA A 85 -2.07 0.89 -7.47
C ALA A 85 -1.41 1.31 -8.78
N THR A 86 -0.44 2.21 -8.67
CA THR A 86 0.27 2.84 -9.79
C THR A 86 1.79 2.71 -9.70
N GLY A 87 2.31 2.15 -8.59
CA GLY A 87 3.72 1.92 -8.38
C GLY A 87 4.23 0.68 -9.12
N ASP A 88 5.52 0.67 -9.43
CA ASP A 88 6.22 -0.45 -10.07
C ASP A 88 6.24 -1.69 -9.16
N VAL A 89 6.36 -1.46 -7.84
CA VAL A 89 6.23 -2.49 -6.80
C VAL A 89 4.94 -2.24 -6.04
N VAL A 90 4.13 -3.29 -5.86
CA VAL A 90 2.93 -3.24 -5.04
C VAL A 90 3.08 -4.17 -3.84
N LEU A 91 3.11 -3.59 -2.64
CA LEU A 91 3.12 -4.32 -1.38
C LEU A 91 1.72 -4.28 -0.76
N VAL A 92 1.24 -5.42 -0.26
CA VAL A 92 -0.08 -5.52 0.36
C VAL A 92 0.09 -5.96 1.80
N GLN A 93 -0.32 -5.09 2.72
CA GLN A 93 -0.29 -5.41 4.15
C GLN A 93 -1.37 -6.42 4.49
N ASN A 94 -1.01 -7.45 5.25
CA ASN A 94 -1.98 -8.38 5.81
C ASN A 94 -2.80 -7.68 6.89
N ARG A 95 -4.14 -7.66 6.74
CA ARG A 95 -5.07 -7.00 7.67
C ARG A 95 -4.99 -7.46 9.13
N HIS A 96 -4.51 -8.68 9.37
CA HIS A 96 -4.37 -9.25 10.71
C HIS A 96 -2.98 -9.07 11.30
N ALA A 97 -2.02 -8.62 10.49
CA ALA A 97 -0.66 -8.37 10.93
C ALA A 97 -0.51 -6.91 11.33
N ARG A 98 0.19 -6.67 12.45
CA ARG A 98 0.67 -5.32 12.78
C ARG A 98 1.61 -4.85 11.68
N PHE A 99 1.58 -3.55 11.42
CA PHE A 99 2.60 -2.94 10.55
C PHE A 99 3.99 -3.21 11.14
N SER A 100 4.94 -3.59 10.29
CA SER A 100 6.31 -3.83 10.68
C SER A 100 7.25 -3.17 9.67
N PRO A 101 7.97 -2.10 10.07
CA PRO A 101 8.97 -1.44 9.24
C PRO A 101 9.96 -2.44 8.62
N HIS A 102 10.48 -3.36 9.44
CA HIS A 102 11.45 -4.37 9.00
C HIS A 102 10.89 -5.30 7.92
N TYR A 103 9.62 -5.70 8.03
CA TYR A 103 8.99 -6.55 7.04
C TYR A 103 8.86 -5.80 5.70
N VAL A 104 8.38 -4.56 5.73
CA VAL A 104 8.19 -3.75 4.51
C VAL A 104 9.52 -3.49 3.81
N ARG A 105 10.57 -3.12 4.57
CA ARG A 105 11.92 -2.91 4.02
C ARG A 105 12.45 -4.18 3.33
N ARG A 106 12.33 -5.34 3.99
CA ARG A 106 12.76 -6.62 3.41
C ARG A 106 11.99 -6.95 2.11
N MET A 107 10.67 -6.78 2.12
CA MET A 107 9.86 -7.06 0.92
C MET A 107 10.19 -6.12 -0.23
N TRP A 108 10.47 -4.85 0.07
CA TRP A 108 10.95 -3.88 -0.91
C TRP A 108 12.29 -4.29 -1.51
N GLU A 109 13.30 -4.59 -0.68
CA GLU A 109 14.63 -5.04 -1.11
C GLU A 109 14.54 -6.24 -2.05
N MET A 110 13.78 -7.27 -1.67
CA MET A 110 13.57 -8.44 -2.51
C MET A 110 12.88 -8.11 -3.84
N SER A 111 11.97 -7.14 -3.85
CA SER A 111 11.22 -6.76 -5.06
C SER A 111 12.07 -5.93 -6.02
N VAL A 112 12.98 -5.08 -5.52
CA VAL A 112 13.86 -4.27 -6.37
C VAL A 112 15.03 -5.08 -6.92
N ASP A 113 15.52 -6.07 -6.18
CA ASP A 113 16.59 -6.97 -6.63
C ASP A 113 16.13 -7.89 -7.77
N ASP A 114 14.87 -8.37 -7.73
CA ASP A 114 14.29 -9.21 -8.78
C ASP A 114 14.10 -8.46 -10.12
N GLN A 115 13.88 -7.15 -10.07
CA GLN A 115 13.82 -6.27 -11.26
C GLN A 115 15.19 -6.06 -11.92
N GLY A 116 16.28 -6.46 -11.26
CA GLY A 116 17.64 -6.47 -11.80
C GLY A 116 18.06 -7.80 -12.44
N ALA A 117 17.23 -8.84 -12.35
CA ALA A 117 17.48 -10.12 -12.99
C ALA A 117 17.08 -10.06 -14.48
N ASP A 118 18.02 -9.60 -15.31
CA ASP A 118 17.93 -9.73 -16.76
C ASP A 118 17.88 -11.24 -17.08
N VAL A 119 16.70 -11.76 -17.40
CA VAL A 119 16.53 -13.16 -17.82
C VAL A 119 17.29 -13.30 -19.14
N PRO A 120 18.39 -14.08 -19.21
CA PRO A 120 19.05 -14.29 -20.49
C PRO A 120 18.06 -15.09 -21.34
N VAL A 121 17.48 -14.44 -22.34
CA VAL A 121 16.80 -15.14 -23.43
C VAL A 121 17.88 -15.96 -24.12
N GLN A 122 17.99 -17.25 -23.76
CA GLN A 122 18.77 -18.19 -24.54
C GLN A 122 18.09 -18.30 -25.90
N GLY A 123 18.65 -17.58 -26.87
CA GLY A 123 18.32 -17.76 -28.27
C GLY A 123 18.59 -19.21 -28.64
N SER A 124 17.52 -19.94 -28.97
CA SER A 124 17.63 -21.20 -29.70
C SER A 124 17.68 -20.83 -31.18
N ALA A 125 18.90 -20.76 -31.73
CA ALA A 125 19.09 -20.96 -33.15
C ALA A 125 18.73 -22.41 -33.48
N GLY A 126 17.81 -22.57 -34.43
CA GLY A 126 17.39 -23.84 -35.02
C GLY A 126 16.61 -23.58 -36.30
#